data_AF-A0A7V2ACN5-F1
#
_entry.id   AF-A0A7V2ACN5-F1
#
_cell.length_a   1.000
_cell.length_b   1.000
_cell.length_c   1.000
_cell.angle_alpha   90.00
_cell.angle_beta   90.00
_cell.angle_gamma   90.00
#
_symmetry.space_group_name_H-M   'P 1'
#
loop_
_entity.id
_entity.type
_entity.pdbx_description
1 polymer ?
#
loop_
_entity_poly.entity_id
_entity_poly.type
_entity_poly.pdbx_seq_one_letter_code
_entity_poly.pdbx_strand_id
1 'polypeptide(L)' 'MKRKLPNHPTRLDQQQRLSQESWKVFQIMAEFVHGYETLASIEPAVSIFGSARYNEDNPWYGLTVEVAEKLSNAGFS' A
#
# COMPACT_ATOMS: atom_id res chain seq x y z
N MET A 1 6.36 -53.01 -1.28
CA MET A 1 6.83 -51.72 -0.76
C MET A 1 5.65 -50.74 -0.78
N LYS A 2 4.99 -50.44 0.35
CA LYS A 2 3.82 -49.53 0.39
C LYS A 2 4.32 -48.09 0.40
N ARG A 3 4.05 -47.32 -0.66
CA ARG A 3 4.41 -45.90 -0.77
C ARG A 3 3.53 -45.09 0.20
N LYS A 4 4.14 -44.51 1.23
CA LYS A 4 3.46 -43.60 2.17
C LYS A 4 2.96 -42.39 1.38
N LEU A 5 1.65 -42.14 1.38
CA LEU A 5 1.06 -40.95 0.74
C LEU A 5 1.54 -39.70 1.49
N PRO A 6 1.80 -38.57 0.79
CA PRO A 6 2.22 -37.34 1.43
C PRO A 6 1.15 -36.88 2.44
N ASN A 7 1.59 -36.49 3.64
CA ASN A 7 0.70 -35.96 4.68
C ASN A 7 -0.04 -34.74 4.11
N HIS A 8 -1.37 -34.83 4.04
CA HIS A 8 -2.20 -33.68 3.74
C HIS A 8 -2.39 -32.90 5.06
N PRO A 9 -2.08 -31.59 5.12
CA PRO A 9 -2.25 -30.81 6.33
C PRO A 9 -3.70 -30.94 6.83
N THR A 10 -3.82 -31.36 8.09
CA THR A 10 -5.08 -31.69 8.74
C THR A 10 -5.96 -30.43 8.87
N ARG A 11 -7.28 -30.62 8.91
CA ARG A 11 -8.35 -29.59 9.02
C ARG A 11 -8.12 -28.46 10.03
N LEU A 12 -7.29 -28.66 11.05
CA LEU A 12 -6.91 -27.66 12.05
C LEU A 12 -6.19 -26.44 11.44
N ASP A 13 -5.42 -26.62 10.37
CA ASP A 13 -4.71 -25.54 9.68
C ASP A 13 -5.67 -24.58 8.95
N GLN A 14 -6.85 -25.05 8.52
CA GLN A 14 -7.84 -24.21 7.84
C GLN A 14 -8.49 -23.20 8.79
N GLN A 15 -8.81 -23.62 10.02
CA GLN A 15 -9.51 -22.76 10.98
C GLN A 15 -8.59 -21.66 11.54
N GLN A 16 -7.30 -21.97 11.73
CA GLN A 16 -6.29 -20.97 12.06
C GLN A 16 -6.08 -19.97 10.92
N ARG A 17 -6.03 -20.42 9.66
CA ARG A 17 -5.97 -19.50 8.51
C ARG A 17 -7.18 -18.59 8.44
N LEU A 18 -8.40 -19.12 8.60
CA LEU A 18 -9.61 -18.30 8.58
C LEU A 18 -9.63 -17.23 9.68
N SER A 19 -9.13 -17.55 10.89
CA SER A 19 -8.98 -16.57 11.97
C SER A 19 -7.98 -15.45 11.61
N GLN A 20 -6.82 -15.82 11.04
CA GLN A 20 -5.82 -14.85 10.56
C GLN A 20 -6.37 -13.96 9.43
N GLU A 21 -7.10 -14.54 8.48
CA GLU A 21 -7.76 -13.77 7.41
C GLU A 21 -8.86 -12.87 7.96
N SER A 22 -9.60 -13.29 8.99
CA SER A 22 -10.62 -12.46 9.63
C SER A 22 -10.01 -11.24 10.33
N TRP A 23 -8.83 -11.40 10.96
CA TRP A 23 -8.10 -10.29 11.56
C TRP A 23 -7.63 -9.25 10.53
N LYS A 24 -7.19 -9.70 9.34
CA LYS A 24 -6.81 -8.79 8.26
C LYS A 24 -7.96 -7.88 7.82
N VAL A 25 -9.20 -8.35 7.84
CA VAL A 25 -10.37 -7.51 7.51
C VAL A 25 -10.47 -6.34 8.48
N PHE A 26 -10.31 -6.59 9.78
CA PHE A 26 -10.30 -5.52 10.79
C PHE A 26 -9.12 -4.57 10.61
N GLN A 27 -7.95 -5.08 10.27
CA GLN A 27 -6.77 -4.25 9.99
C GLN A 27 -7.01 -3.33 8.78
N ILE A 28 -7.54 -3.86 7.68
CA ILE A 28 -7.87 -3.08 6.48
C ILE A 28 -8.88 -1.98 6.83
N MET A 29 -9.96 -2.31 7.55
CA MET A 29 -10.94 -1.31 7.97
C MET A 29 -10.33 -0.21 8.84
N ALA A 30 -9.43 -0.57 9.76
CA ALA A 30 -8.73 0.40 10.61
C ALA A 30 -7.81 1.31 9.79
N GLU A 31 -7.06 0.76 8.82
CA GLU A 31 -6.20 1.52 7.91
C GLU A 31 -7.02 2.52 7.06
N PHE A 32 -8.20 2.12 6.58
CA PHE A 32 -9.11 3.01 5.85
C PHE A 32 -9.64 4.16 6.71
N VAL A 33 -10.13 3.88 7.92
CA VAL A 33 -10.63 4.91 8.84
C VAL A 33 -9.52 5.91 9.16
N HIS A 34 -8.35 5.39 9.53
CA HIS A 34 -7.20 6.24 9.86
C HIS A 34 -6.72 7.08 8.67
N GLY A 35 -6.63 6.49 7.48
CA GLY A 35 -6.24 7.19 6.26
C GLY A 35 -7.23 8.30 5.88
N TYR A 36 -8.54 8.03 6.00
CA TYR A 36 -9.57 9.03 5.74
C TYR A 36 -9.48 10.21 6.70
N GLU A 37 -9.43 9.95 8.02
CA GLU A 37 -9.35 11.00 9.03
C GLU A 37 -8.09 11.86 8.86
N THR A 38 -6.96 11.24 8.53
CA THR A 38 -5.68 11.93 8.34
C THR A 38 -5.68 12.84 7.11
N LEU A 39 -6.32 12.41 6.02
CA LEU A 39 -6.31 13.12 4.73
C LEU A 39 -7.53 14.04 4.53
N ALA A 40 -8.52 14.01 5.43
CA ALA A 40 -9.80 14.70 5.26
C ALA A 40 -9.68 16.22 5.05
N SER A 41 -8.63 16.85 5.60
CA SER A 41 -8.41 18.31 5.47
C SER A 41 -7.43 18.70 4.37
N ILE A 42 -6.90 17.74 3.59
CA ILE A 42 -5.90 18.02 2.55
C ILE A 42 -6.61 18.36 1.25
N GLU A 43 -6.81 19.66 1.02
CA GLU A 43 -7.33 20.21 -0.23
C GLU A 43 -6.85 21.65 -0.44
N PRO A 44 -6.58 22.08 -1.70
CA PRO A 44 -6.56 21.28 -2.92
C PRO A 44 -5.27 20.44 -3.04
N ALA A 45 -5.35 19.25 -3.63
CA ALA A 45 -4.22 18.32 -3.69
C ALA A 45 -4.00 17.71 -5.07
N VAL A 46 -2.75 17.38 -5.40
CA VAL A 46 -2.37 16.66 -6.64
C VAL A 46 -1.49 15.46 -6.32
N SER A 47 -1.97 14.25 -6.63
CA SER A 47 -1.17 13.03 -6.49
C SER A 47 -0.19 12.85 -7.64
N ILE A 48 1.11 12.77 -7.32
CA ILE A 48 2.19 12.53 -8.30
C ILE A 48 2.65 11.07 -8.20
N PHE A 49 2.74 10.38 -9.33
CA PHE A 49 3.26 9.01 -9.44
C PHE A 49 4.46 8.96 -10.37
N GLY A 50 5.41 8.07 -10.10
CA GLY A 50 6.63 7.95 -10.89
C GLY A 50 7.35 6.62 -10.69
N SER A 51 8.45 6.44 -11.44
CA SER A 51 9.29 5.25 -11.34
C SER A 51 10.02 5.20 -9.99
N ALA A 52 9.81 4.13 -9.22
CA ALA A 52 10.58 3.86 -7.99
C ALA A 52 12.06 3.51 -8.24
N ARG A 53 12.51 3.43 -9.51
CA ARG A 53 13.86 2.99 -9.91
C ARG A 53 14.75 4.12 -10.42
N TYR A 54 14.21 5.31 -10.64
CA TYR A 54 15.01 6.43 -11.11
C TYR A 54 15.77 7.05 -9.93
N ASN A 55 17.06 7.32 -10.15
CA ASN A 55 17.90 8.07 -9.24
C ASN A 55 17.83 9.57 -9.55
N GLU A 56 18.47 10.38 -8.72
CA GLU A 56 18.43 11.84 -8.80
C GLU A 56 19.02 12.40 -10.11
N ASP A 57 19.96 11.66 -10.73
CA ASP A 57 20.57 12.02 -12.02
C ASP A 57 19.61 11.84 -13.21
N ASN A 58 18.47 11.18 -13.02
CA ASN A 58 17.51 10.95 -14.10
C ASN A 58 16.79 12.26 -14.46
N PRO A 59 16.69 12.63 -15.75
CA PRO A 59 16.02 13.86 -16.15
C PRO A 59 14.55 13.95 -15.70
N TRP A 60 13.86 12.82 -15.57
CA TRP A 60 12.47 12.78 -15.07
C TRP A 60 12.38 13.05 -13.56
N TYR A 61 13.42 12.74 -12.79
CA TYR A 61 13.47 13.11 -11.37
C TYR A 61 13.51 14.64 -11.23
N GLY A 62 14.45 15.29 -11.92
CA GLY A 62 14.58 16.76 -11.92
C GLY A 62 13.30 17.47 -12.39
N LEU A 63 12.69 16.99 -13.48
CA LEU A 63 11.41 17.54 -13.95
C LEU A 63 10.29 17.39 -12.91
N THR A 64 10.22 16.26 -12.22
CA THR A 64 9.20 16.02 -11.19
C THR A 64 9.38 16.97 -10.01
N VAL A 65 10.62 17.26 -9.60
CA VAL A 65 10.93 18.26 -8.58
C VAL A 65 10.44 19.65 -8.99
N GLU A 66 10.74 20.09 -10.22
CA GLU A 66 10.28 21.39 -10.73
C GLU A 66 8.75 21.48 -10.78
N VAL A 67 8.07 20.41 -11.21
CA VAL A 67 6.60 20.36 -11.27
C VAL A 67 6.00 20.41 -9.85
N ALA A 68 6.54 19.64 -8.90
CA ALA A 68 6.08 19.64 -7.52
C ALA A 68 6.27 21.01 -6.84
N GLU A 69 7.40 21.67 -7.09
CA GLU A 69 7.65 23.03 -6.59
C GLU A 69 6.62 24.03 -7.13
N LYS A 70 6.31 23.97 -8.44
CA LYS A 70 5.28 24.84 -9.05
C LYS A 70 3.89 24.59 -8.49
N LEU A 71 3.52 23.32 -8.25
CA LEU A 71 2.24 22.95 -7.63
C LEU A 71 2.14 23.48 -6.19
N SER A 72 3.20 23.30 -5.40
CA SER A 72 3.27 23.82 -4.03
C SER A 72 3.14 25.34 -3.99
N ASN A 73 3.90 26.04 -4.84
CA ASN A 73 3.82 27.50 -4.95
C ASN A 73 2.44 28.01 -5.43
N ALA A 74 1.68 27.17 -6.14
CA ALA A 74 0.32 27.46 -6.57
C ALA A 74 -0.74 27.15 -5.48
N GLY A 75 -0.33 26.69 -4.30
CA GLY A 75 -1.21 26.41 -3.17
C GLY A 75 -1.81 25.01 -3.13
N PHE A 76 -1.26 24.07 -3.93
CA PHE A 76 -1.63 22.66 -3.84
C PHE A 76 -0.77 21.95 -2.80
N SER A 77 -1.39 21.01 -2.08
CA SER A 77 -0.67 19.96 -1.36
C SER A 77 -0.20 18.86 -2.31
#